data_AF-M0K6D6-F1
#
_entry.id   AF-M0K6D6-F1
#
_cell.length_a   1.000
_cell.length_b   1.000
_cell.length_c   1.000
_cell.angle_alpha   90.00
_cell.angle_beta   90.00
_cell.angle_gamma   90.00
#
_symmetry.space_group_name_H-M   'P 1'
#
loop_
_entity.id
_entity.type
_entity.pdbx_description
1 polymer ?
#
loop_
_entity_poly.entity_id
_entity_poly.type
_entity_poly.pdbx_seq_one_letter_code
_entity_poly.pdbx_strand_id
1 'polypeptide(L)'
;MYVSRAVESLRADPLDGEPVDLVLETADDADPERVAAAAEAAGATVERHLQFDDLLVSTTQDEIDALCDLDGLTAIQTGNVNAITTADDVEEDLDPDH
;
A
#
# COMPACT_ATOMS: atom_id res chain seq x y z
N MET A 1 3.80 16.25 3.08
CA MET A 1 3.65 14.79 3.02
C MET A 1 4.61 14.14 4.01
N TYR A 2 4.10 13.27 4.88
CA TYR A 2 4.90 12.45 5.80
C TYR A 2 5.35 11.16 5.10
N VAL A 3 6.56 10.69 5.37
CA VAL A 3 7.09 9.43 4.82
C VAL A 3 7.54 8.57 5.99
N SER A 4 7.07 7.33 6.07
CA SER A 4 7.49 6.44 7.14
C SER A 4 8.95 6.02 6.97
N ARG A 5 9.64 5.75 8.08
CA ARG A 5 11.05 5.33 8.07
C ARG A 5 11.32 4.11 7.20
N ALA A 6 10.33 3.22 7.06
CA ALA A 6 10.44 2.06 6.19
C ALA A 6 10.51 2.48 4.71
N VAL A 7 9.64 3.40 4.29
CA VAL A 7 9.66 3.98 2.94
C VAL A 7 10.94 4.79 2.70
N GLU A 8 11.39 5.58 3.69
CA GLU A 8 12.68 6.27 3.60
C GLU A 8 13.85 5.31 3.39
N SER A 9 13.83 4.16 4.07
CA SER A 9 14.88 3.14 3.92
C SER A 9 14.85 2.47 2.55
N LEU A 10 13.65 2.13 2.04
CA LEU A 10 13.47 1.53 0.72
C LEU A 10 13.88 2.51 -0.40
N ARG A 11 13.57 3.79 -0.23
CA ARG A 11 14.01 4.85 -1.15
C ARG A 11 15.53 5.05 -1.13
N ALA A 12 16.17 4.88 0.03
CA ALA A 12 17.61 5.07 0.17
C ALA A 12 18.43 3.92 -0.45
N ASP A 13 17.89 2.70 -0.43
CA ASP A 13 18.53 1.50 -0.99
C ASP A 13 17.44 0.62 -1.64
N PRO A 14 16.93 1.00 -2.83
CA PRO A 14 15.90 0.23 -3.52
C PRO A 14 16.49 -1.05 -4.11
N LEU A 15 15.74 -2.14 -3.97
CA LEU A 15 16.03 -3.40 -4.65
C LEU A 15 15.37 -3.39 -6.03
N ASP A 16 16.20 -3.49 -7.06
CA ASP A 16 15.82 -3.43 -8.47
C ASP A 16 14.74 -4.48 -8.79
N GLY A 17 13.53 -4.00 -9.13
CA GLY A 17 12.39 -4.85 -9.49
C GLY A 17 11.74 -5.63 -8.34
N GLU A 18 12.08 -5.34 -7.09
CA GLU A 18 11.40 -5.95 -5.93
C GLU A 18 10.05 -5.24 -5.72
N PRO A 19 8.92 -5.97 -5.73
CA PRO A 19 7.62 -5.38 -5.44
C PRO A 19 7.50 -4.98 -3.96
N VAL A 20 6.75 -3.91 -3.73
CA VAL A 20 6.41 -3.42 -2.40
C VAL A 20 5.01 -2.84 -2.42
N ASP A 21 4.27 -3.13 -1.36
CA ASP A 21 2.97 -2.52 -1.11
C ASP A 21 3.13 -1.25 -0.28
N LEU A 22 2.46 -0.18 -0.70
CA LEU A 22 2.45 1.11 -0.05
C LEU A 22 1.00 1.54 0.23
N VAL A 23 0.80 2.15 1.38
CA VAL A 23 -0.42 2.87 1.72
C VAL A 23 -0.17 4.35 1.44
N LEU A 24 -1.00 4.90 0.56
CA LEU A 24 -1.06 6.32 0.25
C LEU A 24 -2.24 6.92 1.03
N GLU A 25 -1.92 7.75 2.02
CA GLU A 25 -2.94 8.51 2.74
C GLU A 25 -3.25 9.79 1.97
N THR A 26 -4.49 9.94 1.53
CA THR A 26 -4.92 11.12 0.78
C THR A 26 -5.22 12.27 1.75
N ALA A 27 -5.03 13.50 1.30
CA ALA A 27 -5.43 14.66 2.10
C ALA A 27 -6.98 14.79 2.10
N ASP A 28 -7.57 15.30 3.19
CA ASP A 28 -9.03 15.44 3.32
C ASP A 28 -9.70 16.27 2.19
N ASP A 29 -8.95 17.20 1.57
CA ASP A 29 -9.41 18.03 0.45
C ASP A 29 -9.01 17.46 -0.93
N ALA A 30 -8.32 16.32 -0.97
CA ALA A 30 -7.91 15.66 -2.21
C ALA A 30 -8.98 14.68 -2.70
N ASP A 31 -8.96 14.41 -4.01
CA ASP A 31 -9.91 13.50 -4.66
C ASP A 31 -9.21 12.13 -4.82
N PRO A 32 -9.67 11.05 -4.14
CA PRO A 32 -8.95 9.78 -4.11
C PRO A 32 -8.82 9.15 -5.50
N GLU A 33 -9.83 9.31 -6.35
CA GLU A 33 -9.80 8.83 -7.75
C GLU A 33 -8.71 9.55 -8.57
N ARG A 34 -8.47 10.83 -8.30
CA ARG A 34 -7.38 11.58 -8.94
C ARG A 34 -6.02 11.05 -8.47
N VAL A 35 -5.89 10.79 -7.16
CA VAL A 35 -4.65 10.26 -6.58
C VAL A 35 -4.37 8.85 -7.11
N ALA A 36 -5.39 8.00 -7.20
CA ALA A 36 -5.32 6.66 -7.79
C ALA A 36 -4.80 6.71 -9.23
N ALA A 37 -5.41 7.54 -10.08
CA ALA A 37 -4.96 7.71 -11.46
C ALA A 37 -3.53 8.25 -11.56
N ALA A 38 -3.11 9.12 -10.63
CA ALA A 38 -1.75 9.65 -10.58
C ALA A 38 -0.73 8.59 -10.13
N ALA A 39 -1.09 7.75 -9.16
CA ALA A 39 -0.29 6.60 -8.74
C ALA A 39 -0.13 5.59 -9.88
N GLU A 40 -1.19 5.30 -10.63
CA GLU A 40 -1.12 4.44 -11.82
C GLU A 40 -0.23 5.03 -12.92
N ALA A 41 -0.29 6.34 -13.14
CA ALA A 41 0.58 7.02 -14.09
C ALA A 41 2.06 7.00 -13.64
N ALA A 42 2.31 6.91 -12.33
CA ALA A 42 3.63 6.76 -11.73
C ALA A 42 4.10 5.30 -11.63
N GLY A 43 3.41 4.36 -12.30
CA GLY A 43 3.85 2.95 -12.38
C GLY A 43 3.38 2.07 -11.24
N ALA A 44 2.59 2.58 -10.30
CA ALA A 44 1.95 1.76 -9.27
C ALA A 44 0.64 1.14 -9.77
N THR A 45 0.16 0.11 -9.08
CA THR A 45 -1.15 -0.51 -9.32
C THR A 45 -2.00 -0.32 -8.08
N VAL A 46 -3.23 0.17 -8.23
CA VAL A 46 -4.15 0.32 -7.10
C VAL A 46 -4.78 -1.03 -6.77
N GLU A 47 -4.34 -1.63 -5.67
CA GLU A 47 -4.82 -2.93 -5.21
C GLU A 47 -6.16 -2.79 -4.48
N ARG A 48 -6.31 -1.73 -3.68
CA ARG A 48 -7.50 -1.54 -2.83
C ARG A 48 -7.71 -0.10 -2.42
N HIS A 49 -8.97 0.33 -2.39
CA HIS A 49 -9.41 1.52 -1.67
C HIS A 49 -9.67 1.18 -0.20
N LEU A 50 -8.94 1.84 0.69
CA LEU A 50 -9.05 1.68 2.14
C LEU A 50 -10.10 2.66 2.70
N GLN A 51 -10.23 2.69 4.04
CA GLN A 51 -11.09 3.66 4.72
C GLN A 51 -10.45 5.05 4.67
N PHE A 52 -11.25 6.09 4.90
CA PHE A 52 -10.78 7.49 4.92
C PHE A 52 -10.13 7.95 3.61
N ASP A 53 -10.60 7.40 2.48
CA ASP A 53 -10.10 7.75 1.15
C ASP A 53 -8.61 7.39 0.92
N ASP A 54 -8.05 6.52 1.75
CA ASP A 54 -6.69 5.99 1.60
C ASP A 54 -6.62 4.92 0.49
N LEU A 55 -5.44 4.74 -0.10
CA LEU A 55 -5.20 3.78 -1.17
C LEU A 55 -4.10 2.81 -0.79
N LEU A 56 -4.33 1.51 -0.99
CA LEU A 56 -3.27 0.51 -1.03
C LEU A 56 -2.84 0.33 -2.48
N VAL A 57 -1.57 0.59 -2.75
CA VAL A 57 -0.96 0.44 -4.07
C VAL A 57 0.21 -0.52 -4.02
N SER A 58 0.43 -1.27 -5.09
CA SER A 58 1.59 -2.12 -5.28
C SER A 58 2.48 -1.53 -6.36
N THR A 59 3.79 -1.46 -6.12
CA THR A 59 4.76 -0.90 -7.07
C THR A 59 6.13 -1.53 -6.88
N THR A 60 7.12 -1.21 -7.71
CA THR A 60 8.51 -1.61 -7.46
C THR A 60 9.21 -0.58 -6.57
N GLN A 61 10.24 -1.02 -5.83
CA GLN A 61 10.99 -0.12 -4.93
C GLN A 61 11.63 1.07 -5.67
N ASP A 62 11.94 0.91 -6.96
CA ASP A 62 12.49 1.95 -7.83
C ASP A 62 11.51 3.11 -8.07
N GLU A 63 10.21 2.84 -8.06
CA GLU A 63 9.15 3.81 -8.38
C GLU A 63 8.62 4.53 -7.11
N ILE A 64 9.13 4.20 -5.91
CA ILE A 64 8.75 4.85 -4.65
C ILE A 64 9.01 6.36 -4.71
N ASP A 65 10.09 6.78 -5.37
CA ASP A 65 10.45 8.20 -5.49
C ASP A 65 9.39 8.98 -6.28
N ALA A 66 8.87 8.38 -7.36
CA ALA A 66 7.80 8.96 -8.18
C ALA A 66 6.49 9.10 -7.39
N LEU A 67 6.16 8.10 -6.56
CA LEU A 67 5.00 8.17 -5.68
C LEU A 67 5.15 9.24 -4.59
N CYS A 68 6.37 9.48 -4.12
CA CYS A 68 6.62 10.51 -3.12
C CYS A 68 6.45 11.94 -3.65
N ASP A 69 6.46 12.14 -4.97
CA ASP A 69 6.28 13.44 -5.61
C ASP A 69 4.79 13.74 -5.92
N LEU A 70 3.88 12.80 -5.62
CA LEU A 70 2.45 12.98 -5.86
C LEU A 70 1.83 14.06 -4.98
N ASP A 71 1.10 14.96 -5.62
CA ASP A 71 0.26 15.95 -4.95
C ASP A 71 -1.02 15.33 -4.36
N GLY A 72 -1.51 15.89 -3.26
CA GLY A 72 -2.75 15.44 -2.61
C GLY A 72 -2.56 14.32 -1.60
N LEU A 73 -1.31 13.97 -1.26
CA LEU A 73 -0.98 13.01 -0.21
C LEU A 73 -0.64 13.70 1.11
N THR A 74 -1.22 13.20 2.19
CA THR A 74 -0.81 13.59 3.55
C THR A 74 0.35 12.73 4.02
N ALA A 75 0.37 11.44 3.66
CA ALA A 75 1.42 10.52 4.06
C ALA A 75 1.59 9.32 3.12
N ILE A 76 2.79 8.72 3.14
CA ILE A 76 3.12 7.47 2.47
C ILE A 76 3.78 6.53 3.47
N GLN A 77 3.27 5.31 3.54
CA GLN A 77 3.76 4.28 4.44
C GLN A 77 3.87 2.95 3.70
N THR A 78 4.77 2.07 4.15
CA THR A 78 4.75 0.67 3.68
C THR A 78 3.45 0.04 4.12
N GLY A 79 2.72 -0.53 3.17
CA GLY A 79 1.62 -1.44 3.41
C GLY A 79 2.21 -2.68 4.06
N ASN A 80 2.40 -2.63 5.38
CA ASN A 80 2.50 -3.84 6.17
C ASN A 80 1.09 -4.45 6.13
N VAL A 81 0.79 -5.10 5.01
CA VAL A 81 -0.28 -6.06 4.92
C VAL A 81 0.19 -7.13 5.88
N ASN A 82 -0.20 -7.00 7.15
CA ASN A 82 -0.43 -8.16 7.97
C ASN A 82 -1.46 -8.93 7.16
N ALA A 83 -0.95 -9.78 6.27
CA ALA A 83 -1.71 -10.79 5.59
C ALA A 83 -2.24 -11.60 6.76
N ILE A 84 -3.43 -11.22 7.21
CA ILE A 84 -4.47 -12.20 7.43
C ILE A 84 -4.63 -12.82 6.03
N THR A 85 -3.66 -13.66 5.67
CA THR A 85 -3.91 -14.91 5.00
C THR A 85 -5.20 -15.36 5.63
N THR A 86 -6.28 -15.27 4.87
CA THR A 86 -7.52 -15.98 5.16
C THR A 86 -7.06 -17.29 5.78
N ALA A 87 -7.41 -17.49 7.05
CA ALA A 87 -7.17 -18.74 7.74
C ALA A 87 -8.01 -19.81 7.03
N ASP A 88 -7.57 -20.20 5.83
CA ASP A 88 -7.95 -21.41 5.14
C ASP A 88 -6.98 -22.48 5.67
N ASP A 89 -7.08 -22.72 6.99
CA ASP A 89 -6.60 -23.92 7.68
C ASP A 89 -7.18 -23.92 9.11
N VAL A 90 -8.50 -23.79 9.21
CA VAL A 90 -9.21 -24.43 10.32
C VAL A 90 -10.02 -25.54 9.69
N GLU A 91 -9.37 -26.67 9.42
CA GLU A 91 -10.11 -27.92 9.29
C GLU A 91 -10.84 -28.13 10.63
N GLU A 92 -12.12 -27.76 10.66
CA GLU A 92 -13.02 -28.07 11.77
C GLU A 92 -13.24 -29.59 11.80
N ASP A 93 -12.27 -30.33 12.34
CA ASP A 93 -12.45 -31.73 12.74
C ASP A 93 -13.28 -31.74 14.03
N LEU A 94 -14.59 -31.60 13.84
CA LEU A 94 -15.59 -31.79 14.89
C LEU A 94 -15.96 -33.27 14.92
N ASP A 95 -15.26 -34.05 15.76
CA ASP A 95 -15.77 -35.33 16.25
C ASP A 95 -16.81 -35.06 17.37
N PRO A 96 -18.11 -35.32 17.17
CA PRO A 96 -19.10 -35.19 18.23
C PRO A 96 -19.22 -36.50 19.02
N ASP A 97 -18.32 -36.74 19.97
CA ASP A 97 -18.53 -37.74 21.02
C ASP A 97 -18.95 -37.07 22.34
N HIS A 98 -20.27 -36.88 22.52
CA HIS A 98 -20.93 -36.90 23.83
C HIS A 98 -22.43 -37.25 23.74
#